data_AF-A0A8C0XKM4-F1
#
_entry.id   AF-A0A8C0XKM4-F1
#
_cell.length_a   1.000
_cell.length_b   1.000
_cell.length_c   1.000
_cell.angle_alpha   90.00
_cell.angle_beta   90.00
_cell.angle_gamma   90.00
#
_symmetry.space_group_name_H-M   'P 1'
#
loop_
_entity.id
_entity.type
_entity.pdbx_description
1 polymer ?
#
loop_
_entity_poly.entity_id
_entity_poly.type
_entity_poly.pdbx_seq_one_letter_code
_entity_poly.pdbx_strand_id
1 'polypeptide(L)'
;MHALPGDRLLGSIGYINEAIDEGDPFKTLETLMLPTAKIRDVDPGHALHYQDVLYRAKSQKLRDTESVSKVLWLDEIQQAIDEANTHQDRANQYFGSICKEHLVFIALA
;
A
#
# COMPACT_ATOMS: atom_id res chain seq x y z
N MET A 1 -4.93 19.19 -12.45
CA MET A 1 -5.89 19.70 -11.45
C MET A 1 -6.62 18.50 -10.88
N HIS A 2 -6.16 17.93 -9.75
CA HIS A 2 -6.95 16.90 -9.09
C HIS A 2 -8.16 17.57 -8.44
N ALA A 3 -9.36 17.13 -8.83
CA ALA A 3 -10.61 17.58 -8.25
C ALA A 3 -10.54 17.39 -6.73
N LEU A 4 -10.65 18.48 -5.97
CA LEU A 4 -10.62 18.40 -4.52
C LEU A 4 -11.84 17.58 -4.08
N PRO A 5 -11.63 16.40 -3.50
CA PRO A 5 -12.75 15.65 -2.97
C PRO A 5 -13.34 16.42 -1.77
N GLY A 6 -14.66 16.35 -1.57
CA GLY A 6 -15.33 17.10 -0.51
C GLY A 6 -14.67 16.91 0.87
N ASP A 7 -14.74 17.93 1.74
CA ASP A 7 -14.01 18.08 3.01
C ASP A 7 -13.78 16.80 3.83
N ARG A 8 -14.74 15.88 3.84
CA ARG A 8 -14.65 14.60 4.56
C ARG A 8 -13.52 13.68 4.06
N LEU A 9 -13.19 13.71 2.77
CA LEU A 9 -12.12 12.88 2.21
C LEU A 9 -10.74 13.49 2.52
N LEU A 10 -10.61 14.82 2.49
CA LEU A 10 -9.39 15.52 2.90
C LEU A 10 -9.05 15.25 4.37
N GLY A 11 -10.05 15.28 5.26
CA GLY A 11 -9.85 14.92 6.67
C GLY A 11 -9.36 13.47 6.85
N SER A 12 -9.92 12.53 6.08
CA SER A 12 -9.52 11.11 6.15
C SER A 12 -8.09 10.88 5.65
N ILE A 13 -7.69 11.57 4.57
CA ILE A 13 -6.30 11.53 4.08
C ILE A 13 -5.34 12.10 5.13
N GLY A 14 -5.74 13.16 5.84
CA GLY A 14 -5.00 13.71 6.97
C GLY A 14 -4.79 12.67 8.08
N TYR A 15 -5.86 12.02 8.53
CA TYR A 15 -5.79 10.98 9.56
C TYR A 15 -4.91 9.79 9.17
N ILE A 16 -4.98 9.34 7.92
CA ILE A 16 -4.11 8.27 7.42
C ILE A 16 -2.64 8.72 7.46
N ASN A 17 -2.34 9.95 7.01
CA ASN A 17 -0.97 10.47 7.04
C ASN A 17 -0.42 10.61 8.47
N GLU A 18 -1.27 11.00 9.42
CA GLU A 18 -0.93 11.08 10.84
C GLU A 18 -0.65 9.70 11.43
N ALA A 19 -1.50 8.71 11.16
CA ALA A 19 -1.29 7.33 11.59
C ALA A 19 0.01 6.73 11.02
N ILE A 20 0.33 7.03 9.75
CA ILE A 20 1.59 6.62 9.13
C ILE A 20 2.79 7.26 9.85
N ASP A 21 2.71 8.54 10.21
CA ASP A 21 3.78 9.27 10.92
C ASP A 21 3.98 8.77 12.35
N GLU A 22 2.91 8.37 13.02
CA GLU A 22 2.98 7.73 14.34
C GLU A 22 3.68 6.36 14.29
N GLY A 23 3.70 5.72 13.13
CA GLY A 23 4.34 4.43 12.95
C GLY A 23 3.55 3.26 13.53
N ASP A 24 2.26 3.45 13.83
CA ASP A 24 1.37 2.42 14.38
C ASP A 24 0.64 1.68 13.25
N PRO A 25 0.96 0.39 12.99
CA PRO A 25 0.32 -0.37 11.93
C PRO A 25 -1.18 -0.59 12.13
N PHE A 26 -1.63 -0.72 13.38
CA PHE A 26 -3.05 -0.94 13.69
C PHE A 26 -3.85 0.33 13.46
N LYS A 27 -3.29 1.48 13.86
CA LYS A 27 -3.92 2.79 13.61
C LYS A 27 -3.98 3.12 12.12
N THR A 28 -2.90 2.81 11.39
CA THR A 28 -2.89 2.97 9.93
C THR A 28 -3.92 2.06 9.27
N LEU A 29 -4.04 0.81 9.69
CA LEU A 29 -5.10 -0.07 9.19
C LEU A 29 -6.50 0.47 9.52
N GLU A 30 -6.74 0.91 10.76
CA GLU A 30 -8.03 1.45 11.19
C GLU A 30 -8.45 2.64 10.31
N THR A 31 -7.51 3.57 10.04
CA THR A 31 -7.77 4.74 9.19
C THR A 31 -7.99 4.37 7.73
N LEU A 32 -7.31 3.35 7.19
CA LEU A 32 -7.54 2.82 5.83
C LEU A 32 -8.92 2.16 5.70
N MET A 33 -9.41 1.52 6.77
CA MET A 33 -10.72 0.86 6.81
C MET A 33 -11.89 1.83 7.01
N LEU A 34 -11.63 3.11 7.25
CA LEU A 34 -12.71 4.09 7.40
C LEU A 34 -13.51 4.22 6.10
N PRO A 35 -14.85 4.21 6.15
CA PRO A 35 -15.69 4.37 4.96
C PRO A 35 -15.49 5.74 4.29
N THR A 36 -14.96 6.72 5.02
CA THR A 36 -14.62 8.04 4.51
C THR A 36 -13.30 8.08 3.76
N ALA A 37 -12.40 7.11 3.99
CA ALA A 37 -11.11 7.02 3.30
C ALA A 37 -11.24 6.53 1.85
N LYS A 38 -12.28 5.75 1.53
CA LYS A 38 -12.53 5.20 0.19
C LYS A 38 -11.38 4.33 -0.37
N ILE A 39 -10.55 3.77 0.51
CA ILE A 39 -9.53 2.80 0.12
C ILE A 39 -10.20 1.45 -0.15
N ARG A 40 -9.77 0.77 -1.21
CA ARG A 40 -10.27 -0.53 -1.65
C ARG A 40 -9.27 -1.63 -1.36
N ASP A 41 -9.78 -2.86 -1.28
CA ASP A 41 -8.98 -4.08 -1.16
C ASP A 41 -8.04 -4.10 0.06
N VAL A 42 -8.45 -3.46 1.16
CA VAL A 42 -7.70 -3.47 2.43
C VAL A 42 -7.92 -4.80 3.14
N ASP A 43 -6.86 -5.55 3.38
CA ASP A 43 -6.88 -6.79 4.17
C ASP A 43 -6.27 -6.54 5.57
N PRO A 44 -7.02 -6.82 6.65
CA PRO A 44 -6.56 -6.61 8.02
C PRO A 44 -5.34 -7.47 8.41
N GLY A 45 -5.04 -8.54 7.69
CA GLY A 45 -3.84 -9.37 7.86
C GLY A 45 -2.54 -8.67 7.45
N HIS A 46 -2.62 -7.56 6.72
CA HIS A 46 -1.45 -6.86 6.17
C HIS A 46 -1.15 -5.52 6.85
N ALA A 47 -1.70 -5.26 8.04
CA ALA A 47 -1.50 -4.01 8.78
C ALA A 47 -0.02 -3.54 8.79
N LEU A 48 0.90 -4.44 9.14
CA LEU A 48 2.34 -4.16 9.17
C LEU A 48 2.92 -3.86 7.78
N HIS A 49 2.45 -4.59 6.76
CA HIS A 49 2.93 -4.41 5.40
C HIS A 49 2.48 -3.07 4.82
N TYR A 50 1.20 -2.72 5.00
CA TYR A 50 0.66 -1.42 4.60
C TYR A 50 1.40 -0.27 5.29
N GLN A 51 1.66 -0.38 6.60
CA GLN A 51 2.45 0.62 7.32
C GLN A 51 3.84 0.82 6.69
N ASP A 52 4.59 -0.25 6.43
CA ASP A 52 5.95 -0.15 5.86
C ASP A 52 5.93 0.44 4.45
N VAL A 53 5.02 -0.03 3.58
CA VAL A 53 4.91 0.47 2.20
C VAL A 53 4.50 1.94 2.17
N LEU A 54 3.50 2.33 2.96
CA LEU A 54 3.05 3.74 3.03
C LEU A 54 4.12 4.65 3.63
N TYR A 55 4.81 4.21 4.68
CA TYR A 55 5.91 4.96 5.28
C TYR A 55 7.07 5.17 4.29
N ARG A 56 7.42 4.14 3.51
CA ARG A 56 8.43 4.23 2.47
C ARG A 56 8.02 5.16 1.34
N ALA A 57 6.77 5.05 0.86
CA ALA A 57 6.24 5.94 -0.16
C ALA A 57 6.30 7.41 0.29
N LYS A 58 5.90 7.68 1.54
CA LYS A 58 5.99 9.01 2.13
C LYS A 58 7.44 9.51 2.24
N SER A 59 8.34 8.65 2.70
CA SER A 59 9.77 8.96 2.83
C SER A 59 10.45 9.22 1.48
N GLN A 60 10.08 8.48 0.43
CA GLN A 60 10.55 8.72 -0.94
C GLN A 60 10.07 10.09 -1.44
N LYS A 61 8.79 10.39 -1.24
CA LYS A 61 8.19 11.68 -1.59
C LYS A 61 8.83 12.86 -0.87
N LEU A 62 9.19 12.70 0.40
CA LEU A 62 9.93 13.71 1.16
C LEU A 62 11.33 14.00 0.61
N ARG A 63 11.96 13.01 -0.05
CA ARG A 63 13.28 13.15 -0.67
C ARG A 63 13.21 13.74 -2.07
N ASP A 64 12.09 13.60 -2.76
CA ASP A 64 11.88 14.20 -4.07
C ASP A 64 11.60 15.71 -3.94
N THR A 65 12.59 16.52 -4.32
CA THR A 65 12.50 17.99 -4.32
C THR A 65 11.38 18.53 -5.23
N GLU A 66 10.93 17.75 -6.21
CA GLU A 66 9.82 18.09 -7.11
C GLU A 66 8.43 17.84 -6.47
N SER A 67 8.38 17.14 -5.33
CA SER A 67 7.13 16.88 -4.63
C SER A 67 6.64 18.15 -3.93
N VAL A 68 5.60 18.75 -4.50
CA VAL A 68 4.95 19.98 -3.99
C VAL A 68 4.24 19.76 -2.65
N SER A 69 4.10 18.51 -2.19
CA SER A 69 3.36 18.17 -0.96
C SER A 69 4.07 17.06 -0.19
N LYS A 70 4.29 17.30 1.12
CA LYS A 70 4.86 16.32 2.07
C LYS A 70 3.85 15.27 2.55
N VAL A 71 2.66 15.25 1.94
CA VAL A 71 1.55 14.37 2.28
C VAL A 71 1.30 13.39 1.15
N LEU A 72 0.89 12.17 1.51
CA LEU A 72 0.36 11.20 0.56
C LEU A 72 -1.09 11.53 0.26
N TRP A 73 -1.43 11.66 -1.02
CA TRP A 73 -2.80 11.82 -1.49
C TRP A 73 -3.48 10.47 -1.65
N LEU A 74 -4.81 10.49 -1.77
CA LEU A 74 -5.62 9.28 -1.85
C LEU A 74 -5.16 8.32 -2.96
N ASP A 75 -4.90 8.82 -4.16
CA ASP A 75 -4.48 8.00 -5.30
C ASP A 75 -3.13 7.31 -5.04
N GLU A 76 -2.21 7.99 -4.35
CA GLU A 76 -0.91 7.43 -3.97
C GLU A 76 -1.04 6.38 -2.87
N ILE A 77 -1.91 6.61 -1.89
CA ILE A 77 -2.23 5.64 -0.83
C ILE A 77 -2.85 4.39 -1.46
N GLN A 78 -3.84 4.56 -2.35
CA GLN A 78 -4.47 3.42 -3.03
C GLN A 78 -3.45 2.65 -3.88
N GLN A 79 -2.61 3.34 -4.65
CA GLN A 79 -1.56 2.70 -5.45
C GLN A 79 -0.62 1.87 -4.57
N ALA A 80 -0.17 2.41 -3.44
CA ALA A 80 0.69 1.69 -2.50
C ALA A 80 0.01 0.43 -1.93
N ILE A 81 -1.28 0.49 -1.63
CA ILE A 81 -2.06 -0.67 -1.16
C ILE A 81 -2.24 -1.70 -2.28
N ASP A 82 -2.59 -1.27 -3.50
CA ASP A 82 -2.75 -2.15 -4.66
C ASP A 82 -1.43 -2.87 -4.99
N GLU A 83 -0.31 -2.16 -4.93
CA GLU A 83 1.03 -2.72 -5.09
C GLU A 83 1.36 -3.71 -3.97
N ALA A 84 1.13 -3.35 -2.71
CA ALA A 84 1.35 -4.24 -1.56
C ALA A 84 0.58 -5.57 -1.71
N ASN A 85 -0.70 -5.47 -2.09
CA ASN A 85 -1.56 -6.63 -2.35
C ASN A 85 -1.07 -7.46 -3.54
N THR A 86 -0.68 -6.81 -4.64
CA THR A 86 -0.20 -7.48 -5.87
C THR A 86 1.19 -8.12 -5.70
N HIS A 87 2.05 -7.55 -4.87
CA HIS A 87 3.41 -8.06 -4.64
C HIS A 87 3.44 -9.29 -3.71
N GLN A 88 2.41 -9.52 -2.90
CA GLN A 88 2.24 -10.79 -2.20
C GLN A 88 1.90 -11.96 -3.13
N ASP A 89 1.14 -11.71 -4.21
CA ASP A 89 0.87 -12.73 -5.22
C ASP A 89 2.09 -13.04 -6.09
N ARG A 90 2.96 -12.06 -6.36
CA ARG A 90 4.19 -12.29 -7.15
C ARG A 90 5.26 -13.10 -6.41
N ALA A 91 5.37 -12.97 -5.09
CA ALA A 91 6.24 -13.84 -4.29
C ALA A 91 5.75 -15.31 -4.33
N ASN A 92 4.43 -15.52 -4.42
CA ASN A 92 3.84 -16.85 -4.55
C ASN A 92 3.90 -17.39 -6.00
N GLN A 93 3.84 -16.50 -7.01
CA GLN A 93 3.94 -16.86 -8.43
C GLN A 93 5.37 -17.23 -8.85
N TYR A 94 6.40 -16.62 -8.25
CA TYR A 94 7.79 -17.01 -8.48
C TYR A 94 8.11 -18.37 -7.86
N PHE A 95 7.66 -18.65 -6.63
CA PHE A 95 7.85 -19.99 -6.03
C PHE A 95 7.02 -21.09 -6.72
N GLY A 96 5.81 -20.78 -7.19
CA GLY A 96 4.98 -21.73 -7.95
C GLY A 96 5.51 -22.06 -9.35
N SER A 97 6.26 -21.15 -9.97
CA SER A 97 6.84 -21.35 -11.31
C SER A 97 8.15 -22.15 -11.25
N ILE A 98 8.98 -21.93 -10.22
CA ILE A 98 10.25 -22.66 -10.04
C ILE A 98 10.00 -24.15 -9.76
N CYS A 99 8.94 -24.51 -9.03
CA CYS A 99 8.61 -25.93 -8.78
C CYS A 99 7.99 -26.65 -9.99
N LYS A 100 7.45 -25.94 -10.99
CA LYS A 100 6.89 -26.58 -12.19
C LYS A 100 7.94 -26.88 -13.25
N GLU A 101 8.91 -25.99 -13.45
CA GLU A 101 9.95 -26.21 -14.46
C GLU A 101 10.98 -27.29 -14.04
N HIS A 102 11.25 -27.44 -12.74
CA HIS A 102 12.22 -28.44 -12.27
C HIS A 102 11.68 -29.88 -12.26
N LEU A 103 10.35 -30.08 -12.19
CA LEU A 103 9.74 -31.42 -12.18
C LEU A 103 9.62 -32.04 -13.58
N VAL A 104 9.61 -31.25 -14.65
CA VAL A 104 9.55 -31.77 -16.03
C VAL A 104 10.85 -32.49 -16.40
N PHE A 105 11.99 -32.11 -15.82
CA PHE A 105 13.28 -32.74 -16.11
C PHE A 105 13.51 -34.09 -15.40
N ILE A 106 12.75 -34.40 -14.35
CA ILE A 106 12.92 -35.67 -13.61
C ILE A 106 11.99 -36.78 -14.17
N ALA A 107 10.94 -36.43 -14.91
CA ALA A 107 9.98 -37.39 -15.47
C ALA A 107 10.38 -37.99 -16.84
N LEU A 108 11.57 -37.67 -17.36
CA LEU A 108 12.07 -38.14 -18.66
C LEU A 108 13.41 -38.90 -18.59
N ALA A 109 13.81 -39.37 -17.40
CA ALA A 109 14.99 -40.23 -17.22
C ALA A 109 14.59 -41.68 -16.90
#